data_AF-A0A336NBS1-F1
#
_entry.id   AF-A0A336NBS1-F1
#
_cell.length_a   1.000
_cell.length_b   1.000
_cell.length_c   1.000
_cell.angle_alpha   90.00
_cell.angle_beta   90.00
_cell.angle_gamma   90.00
#
_symmetry.space_group_name_H-M   'P 1'
#
loop_
_entity.id
_entity.type
_entity.pdbx_description
1 polymer ?
#
loop_
_entity_poly.entity_id
_entity_poly.type
_entity_poly.pdbx_seq_one_letter_code
_entity_poly.pdbx_strand_id
1 'polypeptide(L)'
;MIIKRILLTSIGVILAAFLIVFIVANRQMVPLTLDPFRADSESFTYHAPLFIWLFIFFGFGILLGNLISWFSYHKYKKDLKKSKAEIEKLKTSITNLV
;
A
#
# COMPACT_ATOMS: atom_id res chain seq x y z
N MET A 1 -17.56 -11.39 18.42
CA MET A 1 -16.54 -10.32 18.27
C MET A 1 -15.24 -10.63 19.02
N ILE A 2 -15.30 -11.17 20.24
CA ILE A 2 -14.11 -11.52 21.06
C ILE A 2 -13.26 -12.65 20.44
N ILE A 3 -13.88 -13.73 19.93
CA ILE A 3 -13.15 -14.85 19.31
C ILE A 3 -12.33 -14.40 18.10
N LYS A 4 -12.91 -13.59 17.20
CA LYS A 4 -12.18 -13.01 16.06
C LYS A 4 -10.99 -12.17 16.52
N ARG A 5 -11.16 -11.38 17.57
CA ARG A 5 -10.09 -10.53 18.13
C ARG A 5 -8.97 -11.35 18.75
N ILE A 6 -9.30 -12.38 19.53
CA ILE A 6 -8.31 -13.30 20.11
C ILE A 6 -7.55 -14.03 19.00
N LEU A 7 -8.25 -14.57 18.00
CA LEU A 7 -7.64 -15.27 16.87
C LEU A 7 -6.66 -14.35 16.11
N LEU A 8 -7.09 -13.11 15.82
CA LEU A 8 -6.26 -12.12 15.15
C LEU A 8 -5.05 -11.70 16.00
N THR A 9 -5.23 -11.53 17.32
CA THR A 9 -4.12 -11.22 18.22
C THR A 9 -3.13 -12.39 18.30
N SER A 10 -3.61 -13.63 18.41
CA SER A 10 -2.74 -14.82 18.41
C SER A 10 -1.93 -14.94 17.12
N ILE A 11 -2.57 -14.76 15.96
CA ILE A 11 -1.85 -14.77 14.68
C ILE A 11 -0.81 -13.64 14.62
N GLY A 12 -1.15 -12.45 15.14
CA GLY A 12 -0.26 -11.31 15.19
C GLY A 12 0.95 -11.53 16.10
N VAL A 13 0.74 -12.16 17.26
CA VAL A 13 1.83 -12.50 18.20
C VAL A 13 2.80 -13.50 17.59
N ILE A 14 2.28 -14.55 16.94
CA ILE A 14 3.12 -15.54 16.26
C ILE A 14 3.93 -14.88 15.15
N LEU A 15 3.27 -14.09 14.30
CA LEU A 15 3.94 -13.37 13.22
C LEU A 15 5.01 -12.41 13.74
N ALA A 16 4.71 -11.67 14.82
CA ALA A 16 5.67 -10.77 15.45
C ALA A 16 6.90 -11.51 16.00
N ALA A 17 6.69 -12.66 16.66
CA ALA A 17 7.80 -13.48 17.15
C ALA A 17 8.70 -13.96 16.00
N PHE A 18 8.11 -14.45 14.91
CA PHE A 18 8.86 -14.81 13.69
C PHE A 18 9.66 -13.63 13.14
N LEU A 19 9.04 -12.45 13.06
CA LEU A 19 9.67 -11.23 12.56
C LEU A 19 10.87 -10.83 13.41
N ILE A 20 10.74 -10.89 14.75
CA ILE A 20 11.82 -10.58 15.68
C ILE A 20 12.99 -11.54 15.47
N VAL A 21 12.74 -12.86 15.41
CA VAL A 21 13.79 -13.85 15.18
C VAL A 21 14.48 -13.61 13.83
N PHE A 22 13.71 -13.34 12.78
CA PHE A 22 14.25 -13.01 11.46
C PHE A 22 15.14 -11.75 11.50
N ILE A 23 14.70 -10.69 12.16
CA ILE A 23 15.46 -9.44 12.32
C ILE A 23 16.76 -9.69 13.09
N VAL A 24 16.69 -10.41 14.21
CA VAL A 24 17.84 -10.68 15.08
C VAL A 24 18.87 -11.56 14.36
N ALA A 25 18.41 -12.58 13.65
CA ALA A 25 19.27 -13.46 12.84
C ALA A 25 19.93 -12.69 11.68
N ASN A 26 19.19 -11.76 11.06
CA ASN A 26 19.64 -10.97 9.90
C ASN A 26 20.00 -9.52 10.28
N ARG A 27 20.63 -9.33 11.45
CA ARG A 27 21.04 -8.00 11.95
C ARG A 27 22.32 -7.44 11.30
N GLN A 28 22.89 -8.15 10.34
CA GLN A 28 24.14 -7.77 9.68
C GLN A 28 23.95 -6.48 8.88
N MET A 29 24.92 -5.56 8.96
CA MET A 29 24.91 -4.33 8.17
C MET A 29 25.15 -4.66 6.71
N VAL A 30 24.20 -4.33 5.84
CA VAL A 30 24.29 -4.52 4.39
C VAL A 30 24.39 -3.16 3.73
N PRO A 31 25.42 -2.90 2.90
CA PRO A 31 25.49 -1.67 2.13
C PRO A 31 24.38 -1.65 1.08
N LEU A 32 23.67 -0.53 1.00
CA LEU A 32 22.78 -0.19 -0.09
C LEU A 32 23.38 1.01 -0.81
N THR A 33 23.91 0.76 -2.01
CA THR A 33 24.37 1.79 -2.93
C THR A 33 23.21 2.19 -3.82
N LEU A 34 22.81 3.46 -3.75
CA LEU A 34 21.70 4.01 -4.51
C LEU A 34 22.19 4.79 -5.74
N ASP A 35 23.22 4.26 -6.42
CA ASP A 35 23.76 4.82 -7.66
C ASP A 35 23.53 3.85 -8.83
N PRO A 36 22.61 4.15 -9.76
CA PRO A 36 22.33 3.30 -10.91
C PRO A 36 23.33 3.48 -12.07
N PHE A 37 24.26 4.44 -11.99
CA PHE A 37 25.18 4.79 -13.07
C PHE A 37 26.65 4.48 -12.75
N ARG A 38 27.01 4.37 -11.47
CA ARG A 38 28.38 4.09 -11.01
C ARG A 38 28.35 3.05 -9.89
N ALA A 39 28.59 1.80 -10.23
CA ALA A 39 28.56 0.68 -9.28
C ALA A 39 29.71 0.68 -8.27
N ASP A 40 30.76 1.44 -8.57
CA ASP A 40 32.07 1.46 -7.93
C ASP A 40 32.35 2.76 -7.17
N SER A 41 31.43 3.73 -7.17
CA SER A 41 31.53 4.90 -6.32
C SER A 41 30.86 4.68 -4.96
N GLU A 42 31.58 4.95 -3.88
CA GLU A 42 31.01 4.97 -2.51
C GLU A 42 30.03 6.14 -2.28
N SER A 43 29.90 7.06 -3.25
CA SER A 43 28.92 8.13 -3.18
C SER A 43 27.51 7.53 -3.08
N PHE A 44 26.75 7.98 -2.06
CA PHE A 44 25.37 7.56 -1.86
C PHE A 44 25.19 6.07 -1.46
N THR A 45 26.17 5.52 -0.74
CA THR A 45 26.07 4.21 -0.07
C THR A 45 25.68 4.38 1.40
N TYR A 46 24.66 3.64 1.83
CA TYR A 46 24.18 3.63 3.20
C TYR A 46 24.24 2.23 3.79
N HIS A 47 24.63 2.11 5.06
CA HIS A 47 24.70 0.84 5.75
C HIS A 47 23.52 0.70 6.71
N ALA A 48 22.71 -0.33 6.50
CA ALA A 48 21.67 -0.71 7.43
C ALA A 48 21.40 -2.21 7.31
N PRO A 49 20.79 -2.84 8.32
CA PRO A 49 20.32 -4.20 8.19
C PRO A 49 19.32 -4.37 7.04
N LEU A 50 19.39 -5.52 6.35
CA LEU A 50 18.62 -5.80 5.13
C LEU A 50 17.10 -5.63 5.30
N PHE A 51 16.56 -5.96 6.48
CA PHE A 51 15.13 -5.80 6.74
C PHE A 51 14.66 -4.34 6.66
N ILE A 52 15.52 -3.37 7.01
CA ILE A 52 15.18 -1.94 6.92
C ILE A 52 14.96 -1.55 5.46
N TRP A 53 15.88 -1.95 4.58
CA TRP A 53 15.77 -1.72 3.14
C TRP A 53 14.50 -2.35 2.57
N LEU A 54 14.24 -3.62 2.90
CA LEU A 54 13.03 -4.31 2.47
C LEU A 54 11.75 -3.56 2.86
N PHE A 55 11.64 -3.13 4.12
CA PHE A 55 10.45 -2.41 4.59
C PHE A 55 10.30 -1.03 3.94
N ILE A 56 11.39 -0.30 3.70
CA ILE A 56 11.36 0.99 3.02
C ILE A 56 10.83 0.81 1.58
N PHE A 57 11.42 -0.10 0.80
CA PHE A 57 11.00 -0.33 -0.58
C PHE A 57 9.58 -0.89 -0.67
N PHE A 58 9.23 -1.81 0.22
CA PHE A 58 7.87 -2.36 0.30
C PHE A 58 6.84 -1.28 0.67
N GLY A 59 7.13 -0.47 1.68
CA GLY A 59 6.30 0.66 2.07
C GLY A 59 6.14 1.67 0.94
N PHE A 60 7.23 1.96 0.21
CA PHE A 60 7.19 2.83 -0.95
C PHE A 60 6.28 2.27 -2.06
N GLY A 61 6.36 0.96 -2.33
CA GLY A 61 5.46 0.27 -3.28
C GLY A 61 3.99 0.38 -2.88
N ILE A 62 3.67 0.20 -1.60
CA ILE A 62 2.31 0.39 -1.08
C ILE A 62 1.86 1.84 -1.29
N LEU A 63 2.69 2.82 -0.92
CA LEU A 63 2.36 4.24 -1.09
C LEU A 63 2.09 4.59 -2.54
N LEU A 64 2.96 4.17 -3.46
CA LEU A 64 2.77 4.37 -4.90
C LEU A 64 1.49 3.69 -5.41
N GLY A 65 1.21 2.46 -5.00
CA GLY A 65 -0.01 1.74 -5.38
C GLY A 65 -1.28 2.46 -4.91
N ASN A 66 -1.26 3.02 -3.69
CA ASN A 66 -2.36 3.82 -3.16
C ASN A 66 -2.53 5.14 -3.91
N LEU A 67 -1.43 5.82 -4.24
CA LEU A 67 -1.46 7.06 -5.03
C LEU A 67 -2.07 6.83 -6.42
N ILE A 68 -1.61 5.80 -7.14
CA ILE A 68 -2.13 5.44 -8.47
C ILE A 68 -3.63 5.14 -8.40
N SER A 69 -4.05 4.39 -7.38
CA SER A 69 -5.47 4.09 -7.15
C SER A 69 -6.28 5.37 -6.91
N TRP A 70 -5.78 6.28 -6.06
CA TRP A 70 -6.45 7.56 -5.79
C TRP A 70 -6.63 8.43 -7.03
N PHE A 71 -5.59 8.55 -7.87
CA PHE A 71 -5.70 9.25 -9.16
C PHE A 71 -6.73 8.61 -10.08
N SER A 72 -6.84 7.28 -10.07
CA SER A 72 -7.85 6.55 -10.86
C SER A 72 -9.27 6.82 -10.35
N TYR A 73 -9.49 6.86 -9.04
CA TYR A 73 -10.78 7.19 -8.44
C TYR A 73 -11.23 8.64 -8.73
N HIS A 74 -10.30 9.59 -8.83
CA HIS A 74 -10.65 10.98 -9.12
C HIS A 74 -11.30 11.15 -10.50
N LYS A 75 -10.84 10.39 -11.50
CA LYS A 75 -11.35 10.45 -12.88
C LYS A 75 -12.84 10.05 -12.97
N TYR A 76 -13.26 9.04 -12.21
CA TYR A 76 -14.63 8.51 -12.24
C TYR A 76 -15.69 9.38 -11.56
N LYS A 77 -15.31 10.41 -10.78
CA LYS A 77 -16.28 11.33 -10.16
C LYS A 77 -17.12 12.09 -11.19
N LYS A 78 -16.59 12.37 -12.38
CA LYS A 78 -17.33 13.07 -13.45
C LYS A 78 -18.37 12.17 -14.10
N ASP A 79 -18.04 10.91 -14.33
CA ASP A 79 -18.94 9.97 -15.01
C ASP A 79 -20.10 9.56 -14.09
N LEU A 80 -19.83 9.39 -12.79
CA LEU A 80 -20.87 9.13 -11.80
C LEU A 80 -21.91 10.27 -11.70
N LYS A 81 -21.49 11.53 -11.88
CA LYS A 81 -22.44 12.67 -11.91
C LYS A 81 -23.34 12.63 -13.15
N LYS A 82 -22.80 12.26 -14.31
CA LYS A 82 -23.57 12.14 -15.55
C LYS A 82 -24.58 10.99 -15.46
N SER A 83 -24.14 9.81 -15.04
CA SER A 83 -25.04 8.66 -14.88
C SER A 83 -26.12 8.92 -13.83
N LYS A 84 -25.83 9.63 -12.73
CA LYS A 84 -26.86 10.04 -11.77
C LYS A 84 -27.90 10.99 -12.39
N ALA A 85 -27.46 11.96 -13.18
CA ALA A 85 -28.36 12.90 -13.84
C ALA A 85 -29.27 12.21 -14.89
N GLU A 86 -28.75 11.23 -15.62
CA GLU A 86 -29.54 10.42 -16.56
C GLU A 86 -30.60 9.57 -15.85
N ILE A 87 -30.24 8.92 -14.74
CA ILE A 87 -31.19 8.14 -13.93
C ILE A 87 -32.33 9.03 -13.39
N GLU A 88 -32.01 10.22 -12.88
CA GLU A 88 -33.03 11.14 -12.37
C GLU A 88 -33.97 11.65 -13.48
N LYS A 89 -33.43 11.92 -14.68
CA LYS A 89 -34.26 12.25 -15.85
C LYS A 89 -35.19 11.10 -16.26
N LEU A 90 -34.68 9.87 -16.28
CA LEU A 90 -35.49 8.69 -16.59
C LEU A 90 -36.61 8.48 -15.57
N LYS A 91 -36.32 8.65 -14.27
CA LYS A 91 -37.34 8.58 -13.20
C LYS A 91 -38.43 9.64 -13.38
N THR A 92 -38.06 10.89 -13.66
CA THR A 92 -39.05 11.97 -13.87
C THR A 92 -39.95 11.70 -15.08
N SER A 93 -39.39 11.15 -16.16
CA SER A 93 -40.19 10.73 -17.33
C SER A 93 -41.17 9.60 -17.00
N ILE A 94 -40.76 8.61 -16.20
CA ILE A 94 -41.66 7.52 -15.75
C ILE A 94 -42.78 8.09 -14.87
N THR A 95 -42.44 8.95 -13.90
CA THR A 95 -43.44 9.56 -13.01
C THR A 95 -44.45 10.44 -13.76
N ASN A 96 -44.04 11.13 -14.82
CA ASN A 96 -44.94 11.93 -15.66
C ASN A 96 -45.81 11.11 -16.63
N LEU A 97 -45.51 9.82 -16.81
CA LEU A 97 -46.26 8.89 -17.67
C LEU A 97 -47.32 8.06 -16.92
N VAL A 98 -47.34 8.15 -15.58
CA VAL A 98 -48.32 7.50 -14.68
C VAL A 98 -49.31 8.54 -14.20
#